data_AF-A0A0F4XRX5-F1
#
_entry.id   AF-A0A0F4XRX5-F1
#
_cell.length_a   1.000
_cell.length_b   1.000
_cell.length_c   1.000
_cell.angle_alpha   90.00
_cell.angle_beta   90.00
_cell.angle_gamma   90.00
#
_symmetry.space_group_name_H-M   'P 1'
#
loop_
_entity.id
_entity.type
_entity.pdbx_description
1 polymer ?
#
loop_
_entity_poly.entity_id
_entity_poly.type
_entity_poly.pdbx_seq_one_letter_code
_entity_poly.pdbx_strand_id
1 'polypeptide(L)'
;MFESAEIGHVIDKDTFEAEVPALREALLEAQFELQQQGRFPVIVLINGIEGAGKGETVKLLNEWMDPRLIEVRTFDQQTDEELARPPAWRYWRMLPAKGRMGIFFGNWYSQMLQGRVHGEIKDPRLDQAIAGAERLEKMLCDEGALIFKFWFHLSKKQMKARLKGLKDDPLHSWRISPLDWQQSQTYDKFVKYGERVLRRTSRDYAPWHVIEGMDSCYRSLTVGRILLDGLRQALDRSKIKPQKVNVAPLPALDGQITLLDSLDMTRRLDKADYEEQLITEQARFAGLLRDKRMRQHALVAVFEGNDAAGKGGAIRRVAAALDPRQYSIVPIAAPTEEERAHPYMWRFWRHIPARGKFTMFDRSWYGRVLVERVEGFCSQADWLRAYGEINDFEEQIADAGVVVVKFWLAIDKETQLERFQEREEIPFKRFKITEDDWRNRDKWDAYRAAVCDMVDRTSTEISPWTLVEANDKRWARVKVLRTLNQALEAAFERTAKQARKKKR
;
A
#
# COMPACT_ATOMS: atom_id res chain seq x y z
N MET A 1 9.53 25.72 14.89
CA MET A 1 9.17 25.64 13.44
C MET A 1 7.97 26.51 13.10
N PHE A 2 6.87 26.40 13.86
CA PHE A 2 5.60 27.04 13.52
C PHE A 2 5.55 28.57 13.65
N GLU A 3 6.50 29.19 14.37
CA GLU A 3 6.57 30.65 14.56
C GLU A 3 6.53 31.44 13.25
N SER A 4 7.04 30.88 12.14
CA SER A 4 6.97 31.49 10.80
C SER A 4 5.53 31.68 10.27
N ALA A 5 4.60 30.88 10.77
CA ALA A 5 3.17 30.95 10.47
C ALA A 5 2.36 31.54 11.65
N GLU A 6 3.02 32.30 12.53
CA GLU A 6 2.40 33.05 13.64
C GLU A 6 2.70 34.56 13.56
N ILE A 7 3.31 35.03 12.45
CA ILE A 7 3.73 36.43 12.28
C ILE A 7 2.61 37.37 11.82
N GLY A 8 1.40 36.85 11.58
CA GLY A 8 0.23 37.66 11.23
C GLY A 8 0.14 37.95 9.74
N HIS A 9 0.32 36.93 8.89
CA HIS A 9 0.13 37.04 7.45
C HIS A 9 -1.31 37.47 7.13
N VAL A 10 -1.46 38.50 6.30
CA VAL A 10 -2.76 39.07 5.90
C VAL A 10 -2.71 39.45 4.43
N ILE A 11 -3.79 39.20 3.70
CA ILE A 11 -4.06 39.79 2.38
C ILE A 11 -5.35 40.59 2.50
N ASP A 12 -5.32 41.85 2.08
CA ASP A 12 -6.51 42.69 2.07
C ASP A 12 -7.53 42.20 1.03
N LYS A 13 -8.78 42.59 1.25
CA LYS A 13 -9.90 42.07 0.45
C LYS A 13 -9.83 42.50 -1.01
N ASP A 14 -9.37 43.72 -1.29
CA ASP A 14 -9.31 44.27 -2.65
C ASP A 14 -8.24 43.53 -3.47
N THR A 15 -7.06 43.29 -2.87
CA THR A 15 -6.00 42.46 -3.47
C THR A 15 -6.50 41.03 -3.72
N PHE A 16 -7.20 40.43 -2.75
CA PHE A 16 -7.76 39.09 -2.91
C PHE A 16 -8.76 39.02 -4.06
N GLU A 17 -9.73 39.93 -4.13
CA GLU A 17 -10.74 39.97 -5.18
C GLU A 17 -10.14 40.25 -6.57
N ALA A 18 -9.05 41.02 -6.64
CA ALA A 18 -8.33 41.29 -7.88
C ALA A 18 -7.56 40.06 -8.40
N GLU A 19 -6.97 39.25 -7.52
CA GLU A 19 -6.13 38.12 -7.92
C GLU A 19 -6.89 36.81 -8.15
N VAL A 20 -8.00 36.61 -7.44
CA VAL A 20 -8.78 35.36 -7.50
C VAL A 20 -9.24 34.99 -8.91
N PRO A 21 -9.74 35.91 -9.78
CA PRO A 21 -10.17 35.55 -11.12
C PRO A 21 -9.07 34.88 -11.95
N ALA A 22 -7.87 35.47 -11.98
CA ALA A 22 -6.75 34.93 -12.74
C ALA A 22 -6.24 33.60 -12.17
N LEU A 23 -6.18 33.48 -10.83
CA LEU A 23 -5.79 32.24 -10.16
C LEU A 23 -6.80 31.11 -10.45
N ARG A 24 -8.09 31.43 -10.40
CA ARG A 24 -9.18 30.48 -10.65
C ARG A 24 -9.14 29.95 -12.07
N GLU A 25 -9.02 30.83 -13.05
CA GLU A 25 -8.91 30.45 -14.47
C GLU A 25 -7.72 29.53 -14.70
N ALA A 26 -6.54 29.92 -14.19
CA ALA A 26 -5.34 29.11 -14.30
C ALA A 26 -5.44 27.74 -13.61
N LEU A 27 -6.12 27.65 -12.47
CA LEU A 27 -6.37 26.37 -11.79
C LEU A 27 -7.31 25.47 -12.60
N LEU A 28 -8.35 26.03 -13.23
CA LEU A 28 -9.26 25.28 -14.10
C LEU A 28 -8.54 24.75 -15.34
N GLU A 29 -7.71 25.58 -15.98
CA GLU A 29 -6.88 25.16 -17.12
C GLU A 29 -5.92 24.03 -16.74
N ALA A 30 -5.18 24.18 -15.64
CA ALA A 30 -4.27 23.15 -15.15
C ALA A 30 -4.99 21.84 -14.79
N GLN A 31 -6.20 21.94 -14.20
CA GLN A 31 -7.00 20.77 -13.87
C GLN A 31 -7.54 20.06 -15.12
N PHE A 32 -7.97 20.82 -16.13
CA PHE A 32 -8.39 20.25 -17.41
C PHE A 32 -7.22 19.57 -18.11
N GLU A 33 -6.04 20.19 -18.13
CA GLU A 33 -4.84 19.60 -18.70
C GLU A 33 -4.43 18.32 -17.95
N LEU A 34 -4.52 18.29 -16.62
CA LEU A 34 -4.30 17.10 -15.80
C LEU A 34 -5.19 15.93 -16.25
N GLN A 35 -6.49 16.21 -16.46
CA GLN A 35 -7.45 15.21 -16.94
C GLN A 35 -7.07 14.71 -18.34
N GLN A 36 -6.73 15.62 -19.25
CA GLN A 36 -6.40 15.30 -20.64
C GLN A 36 -5.09 14.52 -20.77
N GLN A 37 -4.07 14.85 -19.96
CA GLN A 37 -2.83 14.09 -19.94
C GLN A 37 -3.03 12.70 -19.33
N GLY A 38 -3.90 12.55 -18.32
CA GLY A 38 -4.20 11.26 -17.68
C GLY A 38 -2.97 10.53 -17.14
N ARG A 39 -1.89 11.26 -16.83
CA ARG A 39 -0.55 10.69 -16.60
C ARG A 39 -0.23 10.41 -15.14
N PHE A 40 -0.75 11.23 -14.23
CA PHE A 40 -0.50 11.13 -12.79
C PHE A 40 -1.73 11.54 -11.96
N PRO A 41 -1.88 11.04 -10.72
CA PRO A 41 -2.90 11.52 -9.79
C PRO A 41 -2.38 12.68 -8.94
N VAL A 42 -3.30 13.49 -8.41
CA VAL A 42 -2.99 14.55 -7.43
C VAL A 42 -3.61 14.20 -6.08
N ILE A 43 -2.80 14.21 -5.02
CA ILE A 43 -3.23 13.91 -3.66
C ILE A 43 -2.98 15.15 -2.80
N VAL A 44 -4.01 15.65 -2.14
CA VAL A 44 -3.93 16.81 -1.25
C VAL A 44 -4.28 16.38 0.18
N LEU A 45 -3.29 16.41 1.07
CA LEU A 45 -3.46 16.08 2.49
C LEU A 45 -3.75 17.35 3.28
N ILE A 46 -4.88 17.38 3.98
CA ILE A 46 -5.34 18.52 4.77
C ILE A 46 -5.22 18.19 6.25
N ASN A 47 -4.32 18.88 6.94
CA ASN A 47 -4.02 18.70 8.35
C ASN A 47 -3.85 20.05 9.06
N GLY A 48 -3.71 20.01 10.38
CA GLY A 48 -3.45 21.20 11.20
C GLY A 48 -4.48 21.41 12.31
N ILE A 49 -4.46 22.62 12.85
CA ILE A 49 -5.26 23.05 14.01
C ILE A 49 -6.74 23.12 13.62
N GLU A 50 -7.62 22.72 14.53
CA GLU A 50 -9.07 22.81 14.38
C GLU A 50 -9.48 24.29 14.38
N GLY A 51 -10.46 24.62 13.54
CA GLY A 51 -10.83 26.01 13.29
C GLY A 51 -9.82 26.84 12.48
N ALA A 52 -8.68 26.31 12.04
CA ALA A 52 -7.70 27.04 11.23
C ALA A 52 -8.11 27.28 9.76
N GLY A 53 -9.35 26.98 9.39
CA GLY A 53 -9.87 27.21 8.04
C GLY A 53 -9.70 26.04 7.07
N LYS A 54 -9.42 24.82 7.56
CA LYS A 54 -9.20 23.62 6.74
C LYS A 54 -10.39 23.34 5.79
N GLY A 55 -11.59 23.24 6.34
CA GLY A 55 -12.81 22.93 5.59
C GLY A 55 -13.24 24.08 4.68
N GLU A 56 -13.15 25.31 5.17
CA GLU A 56 -13.49 26.52 4.41
C GLU A 56 -12.60 26.69 3.18
N THR A 57 -11.30 26.41 3.32
CA THR A 57 -10.35 26.51 2.20
C THR A 57 -10.63 25.45 1.14
N VAL A 58 -10.88 24.20 1.54
CA VAL A 58 -11.24 23.14 0.57
C VAL A 58 -12.58 23.40 -0.10
N LYS A 59 -13.56 23.95 0.63
CA LYS A 59 -14.84 24.36 0.04
C LYS A 59 -14.61 25.39 -1.07
N LEU A 60 -13.77 26.39 -0.82
CA LEU A 60 -13.45 27.42 -1.79
C LEU A 60 -12.64 26.89 -2.98
N LEU A 61 -11.72 25.95 -2.76
CA LEU A 61 -11.04 25.25 -3.86
C LEU A 61 -12.01 24.50 -4.78
N ASN A 62 -13.06 23.88 -4.23
CA ASN A 62 -14.12 23.24 -5.04
C ASN A 62 -15.04 24.24 -5.76
N GLU A 63 -15.03 25.51 -5.38
CA GLU A 63 -15.71 26.59 -6.09
C GLU A 63 -14.81 27.17 -7.21
N TRP A 64 -13.51 27.27 -6.93
CA TRP A 64 -12.52 27.75 -7.89
C TRP A 64 -12.26 26.74 -9.00
N MET A 65 -12.12 25.47 -8.65
CA MET A 65 -11.85 24.36 -9.55
C MET A 65 -13.14 23.59 -9.90
N ASP A 66 -13.07 22.66 -10.85
CA ASP A 66 -14.20 21.79 -11.19
C ASP A 66 -14.34 20.64 -10.17
N PRO A 67 -15.42 20.60 -9.36
CA PRO A 67 -15.61 19.57 -8.35
C PRO A 67 -15.89 18.18 -8.96
N ARG A 68 -16.25 18.07 -10.25
CA ARG A 68 -16.48 16.76 -10.92
C ARG A 68 -15.20 15.94 -11.03
N LEU A 69 -14.04 16.60 -10.97
CA LEU A 69 -12.70 16.02 -11.06
C LEU A 69 -11.99 15.96 -9.70
N ILE A 70 -12.68 16.32 -8.62
CA ILE A 70 -12.15 16.35 -7.24
C ILE A 70 -12.94 15.38 -6.37
N GLU A 71 -12.23 14.54 -5.64
CA GLU A 71 -12.81 13.62 -4.67
C GLU A 71 -12.36 14.01 -3.26
N VAL A 72 -13.27 14.60 -2.49
CA VAL A 72 -13.01 14.92 -1.08
C VAL A 72 -13.38 13.72 -0.21
N ARG A 73 -12.40 13.21 0.56
CA ARG A 73 -12.56 12.05 1.46
C ARG A 73 -12.22 12.44 2.89
N THR A 74 -12.97 11.90 3.84
CA THR A 74 -12.63 11.93 5.28
C THR A 74 -12.47 10.50 5.79
N PHE A 75 -11.51 10.30 6.70
CA PHE A 75 -11.21 9.03 7.34
C PHE A 75 -11.41 9.07 8.86
N ASP A 76 -12.26 9.99 9.35
CA ASP A 76 -12.53 10.18 10.78
C ASP A 76 -13.32 9.01 11.39
N GLN A 77 -14.23 8.40 10.64
CA GLN A 77 -15.00 7.23 11.05
C GLN A 77 -14.65 6.02 10.20
N GLN A 78 -14.52 4.87 10.85
CA GLN A 78 -14.12 3.64 10.21
C GLN A 78 -15.32 2.71 10.02
N THR A 79 -15.53 2.22 8.80
CA THR A 79 -16.56 1.20 8.56
C THR A 79 -16.12 -0.17 9.08
N ASP A 80 -17.07 -1.09 9.27
CA ASP A 80 -16.74 -2.49 9.62
C ASP A 80 -15.78 -3.12 8.61
N GLU A 81 -15.93 -2.77 7.33
CA GLU A 81 -15.08 -3.26 6.26
C GLU A 81 -13.62 -2.81 6.41
N GLU A 82 -13.42 -1.56 6.80
CA GLU A 82 -12.09 -0.98 7.06
C GLU A 82 -11.48 -1.50 8.36
N LEU A 83 -12.29 -1.63 9.43
CA LEU A 83 -11.86 -2.16 10.72
C LEU A 83 -11.43 -3.63 10.65
N ALA A 84 -12.03 -4.39 9.75
CA ALA A 84 -11.69 -5.79 9.53
C ALA A 84 -10.39 -5.99 8.72
N ARG A 85 -9.76 -4.92 8.23
CA ARG A 85 -8.56 -4.95 7.36
C ARG A 85 -7.40 -4.14 7.94
N PRO A 86 -6.18 -4.27 7.38
CA PRO A 86 -5.06 -3.44 7.80
C PRO A 86 -5.37 -1.95 7.66
N PRO A 87 -4.93 -1.08 8.59
CA PRO A 87 -5.32 0.33 8.60
C PRO A 87 -5.06 1.09 7.29
N ALA A 88 -3.96 0.76 6.60
CA ALA A 88 -3.58 1.39 5.34
C ALA A 88 -4.58 1.12 4.20
N TRP A 89 -5.31 0.01 4.25
CA TRP A 89 -6.22 -0.45 3.19
C TRP A 89 -7.25 0.61 2.77
N ARG A 90 -7.79 1.37 3.74
CA ARG A 90 -8.78 2.42 3.49
C ARG A 90 -8.25 3.52 2.56
N TYR A 91 -6.97 3.86 2.69
CA TYR A 91 -6.34 4.93 1.93
C TYR A 91 -6.12 4.47 0.50
N TRP A 92 -5.62 3.25 0.33
CA TRP A 92 -5.44 2.61 -0.97
C TRP A 92 -6.75 2.57 -1.76
N ARG A 93 -7.85 2.15 -1.13
CA ARG A 93 -9.17 2.10 -1.78
C ARG A 93 -9.63 3.46 -2.31
N MET A 94 -9.18 4.54 -1.70
CA MET A 94 -9.63 5.90 -1.97
C MET A 94 -8.61 6.75 -2.75
N LEU A 95 -7.50 6.17 -3.19
CA LEU A 95 -6.54 6.88 -4.03
C LEU A 95 -7.21 7.32 -5.33
N PRO A 96 -7.03 8.58 -5.76
CA PRO A 96 -7.55 9.05 -7.03
C PRO A 96 -6.81 8.37 -8.19
N ALA A 97 -7.55 8.09 -9.25
CA ALA A 97 -6.98 7.64 -10.51
C ALA A 97 -6.13 8.75 -11.17
N LYS A 98 -5.22 8.37 -12.08
CA LYS A 98 -4.48 9.33 -12.92
C LYS A 98 -5.44 10.29 -13.63
N GLY A 99 -5.07 11.57 -13.66
CA GLY A 99 -5.91 12.64 -14.21
C GLY A 99 -6.98 13.18 -13.26
N ARG A 100 -7.07 12.67 -12.02
CA ARG A 100 -8.01 13.14 -10.98
C ARG A 100 -7.29 13.65 -9.75
N MET A 101 -8.01 14.42 -8.93
CA MET A 101 -7.53 14.95 -7.66
C MET A 101 -8.31 14.34 -6.48
N GLY A 102 -7.59 13.90 -5.45
CA GLY A 102 -8.15 13.44 -4.17
C GLY A 102 -7.71 14.35 -3.03
N ILE A 103 -8.66 14.83 -2.22
CA ILE A 103 -8.39 15.67 -1.05
C ILE A 103 -8.75 14.89 0.22
N PHE A 104 -7.77 14.64 1.09
CA PHE A 104 -7.93 13.75 2.24
C PHE A 104 -7.88 14.51 3.58
N PHE A 105 -9.01 14.52 4.27
CA PHE A 105 -9.16 14.86 5.69
C PHE A 105 -9.04 13.61 6.56
N GLY A 106 -8.68 13.77 7.83
CA GLY A 106 -8.61 12.62 8.76
C GLY A 106 -7.57 11.56 8.36
N ASN A 107 -6.62 11.91 7.48
CA ASN A 107 -5.64 11.00 6.90
C ASN A 107 -4.66 10.40 7.92
N TRP A 108 -3.67 9.62 7.46
CA TRP A 108 -2.71 8.91 8.32
C TRP A 108 -1.97 9.81 9.32
N TYR A 109 -1.76 11.09 9.00
CA TYR A 109 -1.17 12.05 9.94
C TYR A 109 -2.12 12.41 11.08
N SER A 110 -3.40 12.63 10.78
CA SER A 110 -4.41 12.89 11.81
C SER A 110 -4.51 11.71 12.76
N GLN A 111 -4.53 10.47 12.24
CA GLN A 111 -4.62 9.26 13.07
C GLN A 111 -3.41 9.09 14.00
N MET A 112 -2.17 9.22 13.49
CA MET A 112 -0.98 9.06 14.33
C MET A 112 -0.84 10.18 15.37
N LEU A 113 -1.22 11.41 15.03
CA LEU A 113 -1.18 12.55 15.95
C LEU A 113 -2.24 12.40 17.04
N GLN A 114 -3.48 12.07 16.67
CA GLN A 114 -4.57 11.85 17.63
C GLN A 114 -4.23 10.69 18.57
N GLY A 115 -3.80 9.54 18.03
CA GLY A 115 -3.41 8.40 18.85
C GLY A 115 -2.27 8.74 19.82
N ARG A 116 -1.31 9.56 19.39
CA ARG A 116 -0.22 9.97 20.29
C ARG A 116 -0.67 10.99 21.35
N VAL A 117 -1.46 11.98 20.96
CA VAL A 117 -1.93 13.07 21.83
C VAL A 117 -2.83 12.53 22.94
N HIS A 118 -3.70 11.57 22.61
CA HIS A 118 -4.60 10.91 23.56
C HIS A 118 -3.94 9.76 24.34
N GLY A 119 -2.67 9.44 24.04
CA GLY A 119 -1.91 8.43 24.78
C GLY A 119 -2.20 6.98 24.40
N GLU A 120 -2.90 6.75 23.29
CA GLU A 120 -3.19 5.42 22.73
C GLU A 120 -1.92 4.74 22.19
N ILE A 121 -0.99 5.54 21.64
CA ILE A 121 0.32 5.07 21.19
C ILE A 121 1.47 5.81 21.88
N LYS A 122 2.59 5.12 22.05
CA LYS A 122 3.84 5.66 22.62
C LYS A 122 4.78 6.17 21.51
N ASP A 123 5.81 6.91 21.89
CA ASP A 123 6.82 7.48 20.98
C ASP A 123 7.39 6.47 19.97
N PRO A 124 7.79 5.23 20.34
CA PRO A 124 8.30 4.28 19.36
C PRO A 124 7.29 3.92 18.27
N ARG A 125 6.00 3.81 18.61
CA ARG A 125 4.96 3.50 17.63
C ARG A 125 4.63 4.72 16.76
N LEU A 126 4.72 5.93 17.31
CA LEU A 126 4.64 7.15 16.51
C LEU A 126 5.79 7.23 15.51
N ASP A 127 7.02 6.93 15.93
CA ASP A 127 8.18 6.96 15.03
C ASP A 127 8.07 5.92 13.90
N GLN A 128 7.55 4.72 14.21
CA GLN A 128 7.21 3.73 13.19
C GLN A 128 6.16 4.25 12.21
N ALA A 129 5.09 4.90 12.71
CA ALA A 129 4.04 5.47 11.86
C ALA A 129 4.56 6.61 10.96
N ILE A 130 5.46 7.45 11.49
CA ILE A 130 6.14 8.51 10.73
C ILE A 130 6.98 7.91 9.60
N ALA A 131 7.79 6.88 9.90
CA ALA A 131 8.62 6.22 8.90
C ALA A 131 7.76 5.51 7.84
N GLY A 132 6.69 4.83 8.25
CA GLY A 132 5.76 4.19 7.31
C GLY A 132 5.04 5.18 6.40
N ALA A 133 4.62 6.34 6.92
CA ALA A 133 4.02 7.39 6.10
C ALA A 133 5.00 7.96 5.06
N GLU A 134 6.27 8.14 5.44
CA GLU A 134 7.29 8.64 4.52
C GLU A 134 7.57 7.66 3.38
N ARG A 135 7.67 6.35 3.68
CA ARG A 135 7.86 5.30 2.66
C ARG A 135 6.64 5.15 1.75
N LEU A 136 5.43 5.25 2.31
CA LEU A 136 4.19 5.29 1.53
C LEU A 136 4.19 6.47 0.55
N GLU A 137 4.45 7.68 1.04
CA GLU A 137 4.49 8.88 0.19
C GLU A 137 5.59 8.79 -0.86
N LYS A 138 6.77 8.27 -0.49
CA LYS A 138 7.86 8.04 -1.44
C LYS A 138 7.42 7.13 -2.57
N MET A 139 6.88 5.96 -2.26
CA MET A 139 6.41 5.00 -3.27
C MET A 139 5.29 5.60 -4.14
N LEU A 140 4.35 6.36 -3.56
CA LEU A 140 3.32 7.05 -4.35
C LEU A 140 3.91 8.08 -5.32
N CYS A 141 4.88 8.89 -4.87
CA CYS A 141 5.58 9.85 -5.72
C CYS A 141 6.46 9.16 -6.78
N ASP A 142 7.13 8.05 -6.44
CA ASP A 142 7.93 7.25 -7.37
C ASP A 142 7.03 6.61 -8.46
N GLU A 143 5.78 6.26 -8.14
CA GLU A 143 4.74 5.84 -9.09
C GLU A 143 4.09 7.01 -9.86
N GLY A 144 4.50 8.25 -9.56
CA GLY A 144 4.14 9.47 -10.29
C GLY A 144 3.15 10.39 -9.59
N ALA A 145 2.65 10.09 -8.39
CA ALA A 145 1.70 10.95 -7.70
C ALA A 145 2.29 12.32 -7.37
N LEU A 146 1.49 13.38 -7.56
CA LEU A 146 1.80 14.72 -7.05
C LEU A 146 1.12 14.89 -5.69
N ILE A 147 1.92 14.98 -4.62
CA ILE A 147 1.41 15.07 -3.24
C ILE A 147 1.62 16.47 -2.68
N PHE A 148 0.53 17.11 -2.28
CA PHE A 148 0.55 18.35 -1.50
C PHE A 148 0.15 18.06 -0.06
N LYS A 149 0.87 18.65 0.91
CA LYS A 149 0.57 18.51 2.34
C LYS A 149 0.45 19.87 2.98
N PHE A 150 -0.76 20.22 3.40
CA PHE A 150 -1.05 21.51 4.02
C PHE A 150 -1.29 21.34 5.51
N TRP A 151 -0.52 22.09 6.31
CA TRP A 151 -0.75 22.25 7.73
C TRP A 151 -1.32 23.64 8.00
N PHE A 152 -2.61 23.70 8.30
CA PHE A 152 -3.27 24.95 8.69
C PHE A 152 -2.96 25.26 10.16
N HIS A 153 -2.38 26.42 10.41
CA HIS A 153 -1.86 26.79 11.71
C HIS A 153 -2.61 27.97 12.33
N LEU A 154 -2.82 27.91 13.64
CA LEU A 154 -3.21 29.04 14.47
C LEU A 154 -2.35 28.96 15.72
N SER A 155 -1.78 30.09 16.16
CA SER A 155 -1.13 30.15 17.46
C SER A 155 -2.15 29.86 18.57
N LYS A 156 -1.66 29.48 19.75
CA LYS A 156 -2.52 29.22 20.92
C LYS A 156 -3.40 30.42 21.26
N LYS A 157 -2.87 31.63 21.09
CA LYS A 157 -3.58 32.89 21.31
C LYS A 157 -4.69 33.10 20.28
N GLN A 158 -4.37 32.92 18.98
CA GLN A 158 -5.35 33.05 17.89
C GLN A 158 -6.47 32.02 17.99
N MET A 159 -6.15 30.75 18.27
CA MET A 159 -7.13 29.68 18.46
C MET A 159 -8.10 30.02 19.62
N LYS A 160 -7.59 30.45 20.77
CA LYS A 160 -8.43 30.87 21.91
C LYS A 160 -9.30 32.08 21.59
N ALA A 161 -8.75 33.07 20.89
CA ALA A 161 -9.51 34.25 20.47
C ALA A 161 -10.66 33.87 19.52
N ARG A 162 -10.39 32.99 18.56
CA ARG A 162 -11.39 32.48 17.61
C ARG A 162 -12.49 31.67 18.30
N LEU A 163 -12.13 30.76 19.22
CA LEU A 163 -13.10 30.00 20.01
C LEU A 163 -14.03 30.91 20.81
N LYS A 164 -13.48 31.96 21.44
CA LYS A 164 -14.27 32.94 22.17
C LYS A 164 -15.19 33.73 21.25
N GLY A 165 -14.69 34.20 20.11
CA GLY A 165 -15.47 34.98 19.15
C GLY A 165 -16.61 34.20 18.48
N LEU A 166 -16.38 32.93 18.13
CA LEU A 166 -17.41 32.08 17.52
C LEU A 166 -18.45 31.58 18.52
N LYS A 167 -18.10 31.46 19.81
CA LYS A 167 -19.04 31.02 20.86
C LYS A 167 -20.22 31.98 20.98
N ASP A 168 -19.95 33.26 20.81
CA ASP A 168 -20.91 34.34 20.98
C ASP A 168 -21.57 34.76 19.65
N ASP A 169 -21.25 34.08 18.53
CA ASP A 169 -21.81 34.34 17.19
C ASP A 169 -23.08 33.47 16.95
N PRO A 170 -24.28 34.07 16.88
CA PRO A 170 -25.54 33.33 16.68
C PRO A 170 -25.61 32.60 15.33
N LEU A 171 -24.90 33.10 14.30
CA LEU A 171 -24.96 32.56 12.94
C LEU A 171 -23.91 31.48 12.70
N HIS A 172 -22.82 31.46 13.47
CA HIS A 172 -21.66 30.60 13.21
C HIS A 172 -21.20 29.75 14.41
N SER A 173 -21.84 29.87 15.58
CA SER A 173 -21.55 29.05 16.77
C SER A 173 -21.69 27.54 16.56
N TRP A 174 -22.59 27.11 15.66
CA TRP A 174 -22.74 25.70 15.27
C TRP A 174 -21.49 25.12 14.58
N ARG A 175 -20.55 25.96 14.13
CA ARG A 175 -19.28 25.54 13.52
C ARG A 175 -18.25 25.10 14.57
N ILE A 176 -18.48 25.35 15.85
CA ILE A 176 -17.61 24.87 16.93
C ILE A 176 -17.99 23.43 17.25
N SER A 177 -17.10 22.51 16.96
CA SER A 177 -17.22 21.11 17.35
C SER A 177 -16.72 20.90 18.80
N PRO A 178 -17.19 19.84 19.49
CA PRO A 178 -16.59 19.40 20.74
C PRO A 178 -15.08 19.13 20.66
N LEU A 179 -14.59 18.74 19.46
CA LEU A 179 -13.18 18.50 19.18
C LEU A 179 -12.35 19.78 19.26
N ASP A 180 -12.90 20.94 18.91
CA ASP A 180 -12.21 22.23 19.01
C ASP A 180 -11.88 22.58 20.47
N TRP A 181 -12.83 22.35 21.38
CA TRP A 181 -12.62 22.56 22.82
C TRP A 181 -11.63 21.55 23.40
N GLN A 182 -11.70 20.29 22.98
CA GLN A 182 -10.76 19.24 23.41
C GLN A 182 -9.33 19.52 22.89
N GLN A 183 -9.21 20.02 21.65
CA GLN A 183 -7.93 20.41 21.09
C GLN A 183 -7.34 21.61 21.83
N SER A 184 -8.16 22.55 22.33
CA SER A 184 -7.66 23.68 23.12
C SER A 184 -6.90 23.25 24.39
N GLN A 185 -7.31 22.13 24.99
CA GLN A 185 -6.65 21.54 26.17
C GLN A 185 -5.38 20.75 25.80
N THR A 186 -5.34 20.21 24.58
CA THR A 186 -4.25 19.34 24.10
C THR A 186 -3.31 20.04 23.11
N TYR A 187 -3.52 21.33 22.82
CA TYR A 187 -2.80 22.13 21.82
C TYR A 187 -1.29 21.98 21.90
N ASP A 188 -0.70 22.16 23.10
CA ASP A 188 0.76 22.12 23.28
C ASP A 188 1.34 20.75 22.90
N LYS A 189 0.60 19.66 23.20
CA LYS A 189 0.99 18.30 22.80
C LYS A 189 0.83 18.12 21.29
N PHE A 190 -0.29 18.59 20.73
CA PHE A 190 -0.59 18.45 19.30
C PHE A 190 0.46 19.15 18.44
N VAL A 191 0.83 20.39 18.79
CA VAL A 191 1.89 21.15 18.11
C VAL A 191 3.26 20.50 18.31
N LYS A 192 3.60 20.05 19.54
CA LYS A 192 4.86 19.36 19.81
C LYS A 192 5.05 18.11 18.94
N TYR A 193 4.04 17.25 18.85
CA TYR A 193 4.13 16.04 18.01
C TYR A 193 3.98 16.39 16.52
N GLY A 194 3.17 17.38 16.17
CA GLY A 194 3.08 17.93 14.82
C GLY A 194 4.43 18.38 14.28
N GLU A 195 5.22 19.12 15.06
CA GLU A 195 6.57 19.54 14.67
C GLU A 195 7.48 18.35 14.38
N ARG A 196 7.43 17.29 15.21
CA ARG A 196 8.21 16.06 14.99
C ARG A 196 7.80 15.36 13.69
N VAL A 197 6.50 15.25 13.43
CA VAL A 197 5.96 14.64 12.20
C VAL A 197 6.38 15.45 10.98
N LEU A 198 6.11 16.76 10.96
CA LEU A 198 6.41 17.64 9.83
C LEU A 198 7.90 17.66 9.49
N ARG A 199 8.77 17.78 10.50
CA ARG A 199 10.23 17.74 10.30
C ARG A 199 10.69 16.43 9.65
N ARG A 200 10.09 15.31 10.03
CA ARG A 200 10.51 13.98 9.56
C ARG A 200 9.87 13.55 8.26
N THR A 201 8.76 14.15 7.84
CA THR A 201 8.09 13.79 6.58
C THR A 201 8.02 14.91 5.56
N SER A 202 8.54 16.11 5.84
CA SER A 202 8.76 17.10 4.77
C SER A 202 9.95 16.64 3.92
N ARG A 203 9.73 16.46 2.62
CA ARG A 203 10.71 15.98 1.65
C ARG A 203 10.60 16.78 0.37
N ASP A 204 11.68 16.85 -0.40
CA ASP A 204 11.71 17.63 -1.65
C ASP A 204 10.65 17.16 -2.67
N TYR A 205 10.30 15.88 -2.65
CA TYR A 205 9.28 15.30 -3.53
C TYR A 205 7.83 15.45 -3.00
N ALA A 206 7.66 15.80 -1.73
CA ALA A 206 6.37 16.00 -1.07
C ALA A 206 6.58 16.88 0.18
N PRO A 207 6.69 18.22 0.02
CA PRO A 207 6.94 19.11 1.14
C PRO A 207 5.69 19.34 1.99
N TRP A 208 5.91 19.73 3.25
CA TRP A 208 4.86 20.32 4.08
C TRP A 208 4.80 21.84 3.87
N HIS A 209 3.60 22.35 3.64
CA HIS A 209 3.31 23.78 3.59
C HIS A 209 2.54 24.17 4.86
N VAL A 210 3.20 24.92 5.74
CA VAL A 210 2.59 25.46 6.96
C VAL A 210 1.92 26.79 6.61
N ILE A 211 0.59 26.85 6.69
CA ILE A 211 -0.22 27.99 6.28
C ILE A 211 -0.84 28.64 7.53
N GLU A 212 -0.55 29.91 7.77
CA GLU A 212 -1.25 30.67 8.83
C GLU A 212 -2.73 30.81 8.46
N GLY A 213 -3.61 30.34 9.35
CA GLY A 213 -5.04 30.19 9.10
C GLY A 213 -5.90 31.34 9.62
N MET A 214 -5.30 32.36 10.24
CA MET A 214 -6.02 33.46 10.88
C MET A 214 -6.79 34.30 9.84
N ASP A 215 -6.09 34.76 8.80
CA ASP A 215 -6.69 35.49 7.69
C ASP A 215 -7.21 34.53 6.60
N SER A 216 -8.47 34.70 6.21
CA SER A 216 -9.14 33.81 5.24
C SER A 216 -8.70 34.06 3.80
N CYS A 217 -8.33 35.29 3.48
CA CYS A 217 -7.88 35.69 2.14
C CYS A 217 -6.49 35.12 1.88
N TYR A 218 -5.55 35.38 2.79
CA TYR A 218 -4.20 34.85 2.77
C TYR A 218 -4.17 33.32 2.67
N ARG A 219 -4.86 32.60 3.57
CA ARG A 219 -4.76 31.13 3.59
C ARG A 219 -5.26 30.51 2.28
N SER A 220 -6.36 31.03 1.75
CA SER A 220 -7.00 30.47 0.56
C SER A 220 -6.17 30.76 -0.70
N LEU A 221 -5.72 32.01 -0.85
CA LEU A 221 -4.92 32.41 -1.99
C LEU A 221 -3.55 31.71 -1.98
N THR A 222 -2.93 31.57 -0.82
CA THR A 222 -1.63 30.88 -0.68
C THR A 222 -1.74 29.40 -1.04
N VAL A 223 -2.79 28.70 -0.56
CA VAL A 223 -3.02 27.30 -0.93
C VAL A 223 -3.27 27.16 -2.43
N GLY A 224 -4.11 28.02 -3.02
CA GLY A 224 -4.39 28.01 -4.46
C GLY A 224 -3.14 28.25 -5.31
N ARG A 225 -2.29 29.22 -4.95
CA ARG A 225 -1.01 29.49 -5.63
C ARG A 225 -0.07 28.30 -5.57
N ILE A 226 0.13 27.71 -4.38
CA ILE A 226 0.98 26.52 -4.20
C ILE A 226 0.48 25.35 -5.07
N LEU A 227 -0.83 25.11 -5.08
CA LEU A 227 -1.44 24.08 -5.93
C LEU A 227 -1.17 24.35 -7.41
N LEU A 228 -1.41 25.58 -7.88
CA LEU A 228 -1.20 25.95 -9.27
C LEU A 228 0.26 25.78 -9.68
N ASP A 229 1.20 26.29 -8.89
CA ASP A 229 2.63 26.22 -9.18
C ASP A 229 3.11 24.77 -9.25
N GLY A 230 2.71 23.93 -8.29
CA GLY A 230 3.06 22.52 -8.28
C GLY A 230 2.42 21.75 -9.44
N LEU A 231 1.16 22.06 -9.79
CA LEU A 231 0.48 21.46 -10.94
C LEU A 231 1.18 21.81 -12.25
N ARG A 232 1.44 23.10 -12.52
CA ARG A 232 2.14 23.55 -13.72
C ARG A 232 3.50 22.87 -13.86
N GLN A 233 4.30 22.88 -12.80
CA GLN A 233 5.60 22.20 -12.80
C GLN A 233 5.50 20.69 -13.06
N ALA A 234 4.42 20.03 -12.66
CA ALA A 234 4.22 18.60 -12.92
C ALA A 234 3.70 18.32 -14.34
N LEU A 235 2.83 19.18 -14.87
CA LEU A 235 2.26 19.11 -16.22
C LEU A 235 3.34 19.36 -17.29
N ASP A 236 4.21 20.33 -17.07
CA ASP A 236 5.32 20.69 -17.98
C ASP A 236 6.39 19.59 -18.10
N ARG A 237 6.45 18.64 -17.15
CA ARG A 237 7.39 17.53 -17.21
C ARG A 237 6.98 16.55 -18.30
N SER A 238 7.63 16.66 -19.46
CA SER A 238 7.36 15.84 -20.66
C SER A 238 7.38 14.32 -20.43
N LYS A 239 8.13 13.82 -19.43
CA LYS A 239 8.10 12.42 -18.96
C LYS A 239 8.41 12.35 -17.46
N ILE A 240 7.81 11.37 -16.76
CA ILE A 240 8.30 10.94 -15.45
C ILE A 240 9.72 10.41 -15.70
N LYS A 241 10.75 11.18 -15.31
CA LYS A 241 12.12 10.69 -15.40
C LYS A 241 12.28 9.60 -14.34
N PRO A 242 12.71 8.38 -14.70
CA PRO A 242 13.04 7.38 -13.69
C PRO A 242 14.12 7.99 -12.78
N GLN A 243 13.80 8.14 -11.49
CA GLN A 243 14.79 8.59 -10.53
C GLN A 243 15.96 7.60 -10.53
N LYS A 244 17.18 8.12 -10.40
CA LYS A 244 18.36 7.27 -10.16
C LYS A 244 18.16 6.57 -8.82
N VAL A 245 17.93 5.26 -8.86
CA VAL A 245 17.83 4.46 -7.64
C VAL A 245 19.25 4.02 -7.26
N ASN A 246 19.72 4.47 -6.11
CA ASN A 246 20.96 3.97 -5.51
C ASN A 246 20.65 2.64 -4.81
N VAL A 247 20.58 1.55 -5.57
CA VAL A 247 20.51 0.21 -4.99
C VAL A 247 21.91 -0.40 -4.98
N ALA A 248 22.21 -1.18 -3.95
CA ALA A 248 23.43 -1.97 -3.90
C ALA A 248 23.55 -2.80 -5.20
N PRO A 249 24.71 -2.73 -5.89
CA PRO A 249 24.92 -3.45 -7.14
C PRO A 249 24.71 -4.96 -6.92
N LEU A 250 24.14 -5.61 -7.93
CA LEU A 250 23.91 -7.05 -7.91
C LEU A 250 25.24 -7.77 -8.21
N PRO A 251 25.65 -8.76 -7.39
CA PRO A 251 26.74 -9.65 -7.81
C PRO A 251 26.28 -10.43 -9.04
N ALA A 252 27.13 -10.49 -10.07
CA ALA A 252 26.88 -11.35 -11.22
C ALA A 252 26.88 -12.82 -10.77
N LEU A 253 25.86 -13.57 -11.17
CA LEU A 253 25.70 -14.99 -10.81
C LEU A 253 26.50 -15.94 -11.73
N ASP A 254 27.37 -15.41 -12.59
CA ASP A 254 28.11 -16.20 -13.59
C ASP A 254 28.99 -17.26 -12.91
N GLY A 255 28.63 -18.53 -13.12
CA GLY A 255 29.35 -19.69 -12.59
C GLY A 255 29.15 -19.98 -11.09
N GLN A 256 28.24 -19.27 -10.41
CA GLN A 256 27.98 -19.48 -8.97
C GLN A 256 26.82 -20.45 -8.71
N ILE A 257 26.96 -21.24 -7.64
CA ILE A 257 25.88 -22.05 -7.07
C ILE A 257 24.82 -21.11 -6.51
N THR A 258 23.60 -21.20 -7.02
CA THR A 258 22.46 -20.40 -6.58
C THR A 258 21.64 -21.14 -5.53
N LEU A 259 20.76 -20.40 -4.85
CA LEU A 259 19.82 -20.97 -3.90
C LEU A 259 18.92 -22.05 -4.55
N LEU A 260 18.54 -21.85 -5.81
CA LEU A 260 17.73 -22.84 -6.55
C LEU A 260 18.52 -24.13 -6.84
N ASP A 261 19.82 -24.06 -7.07
CA ASP A 261 20.64 -25.25 -7.34
C ASP A 261 20.91 -26.08 -6.06
N SER A 262 20.70 -25.48 -4.88
CA SER A 262 20.83 -26.18 -3.60
C SER A 262 19.62 -27.05 -3.25
N LEU A 263 18.53 -26.97 -4.05
CA LEU A 263 17.32 -27.73 -3.82
C LEU A 263 17.50 -29.20 -4.20
N ASP A 264 17.08 -30.10 -3.31
CA ASP A 264 17.01 -31.53 -3.59
C ASP A 264 15.77 -31.85 -4.43
N MET A 265 15.92 -31.78 -5.74
CA MET A 265 14.84 -32.02 -6.71
C MET A 265 14.41 -33.50 -6.83
N THR A 266 15.05 -34.39 -6.07
CA THR A 266 14.71 -35.84 -6.04
C THR A 266 13.60 -36.18 -5.04
N ARG A 267 13.18 -35.21 -4.21
CA ARG A 267 12.10 -35.37 -3.24
C ARG A 267 10.81 -35.80 -3.93
N ARG A 268 10.23 -36.89 -3.43
CA ARG A 268 9.01 -37.50 -3.96
C ARG A 268 8.22 -38.18 -2.86
N LEU A 269 6.90 -38.28 -3.05
CA LEU A 269 6.03 -39.14 -2.24
C LEU A 269 5.47 -40.26 -3.10
N ASP A 270 5.46 -41.46 -2.55
CA ASP A 270 4.67 -42.53 -3.13
C ASP A 270 3.17 -42.22 -3.04
N LYS A 271 2.36 -43.09 -3.65
CA LYS A 271 0.92 -42.82 -3.73
C LYS A 271 0.23 -42.96 -2.37
N ALA A 272 0.59 -43.97 -1.58
CA ALA A 272 -0.07 -44.28 -0.32
C ALA A 272 0.25 -43.21 0.72
N ASP A 273 1.54 -42.86 0.87
CA ASP A 273 2.01 -41.80 1.76
C ASP A 273 1.39 -40.44 1.39
N TYR A 274 1.29 -40.16 0.09
CA TYR A 274 0.66 -38.93 -0.37
C TYR A 274 -0.81 -38.86 0.02
N GLU A 275 -1.58 -39.93 -0.16
CA GLU A 275 -3.01 -39.96 0.17
C GLU A 275 -3.23 -39.76 1.68
N GLU A 276 -2.45 -40.44 2.51
CA GLU A 276 -2.50 -40.31 3.98
C GLU A 276 -2.11 -38.90 4.44
N GLN A 277 -0.95 -38.40 4.00
CA GLN A 277 -0.45 -37.09 4.42
C GLN A 277 -1.33 -35.96 3.89
N LEU A 278 -1.86 -36.07 2.68
CA LEU A 278 -2.76 -35.07 2.12
C LEU A 278 -4.02 -34.94 2.99
N ILE A 279 -4.69 -36.04 3.31
CA ILE A 279 -5.91 -36.02 4.15
C ILE A 279 -5.60 -35.43 5.52
N THR A 280 -4.47 -35.83 6.12
CA THR A 280 -4.04 -35.35 7.44
C THR A 280 -3.82 -33.84 7.44
N GLU A 281 -3.04 -33.31 6.49
CA GLU A 281 -2.74 -31.89 6.43
C GLU A 281 -3.96 -31.05 6.01
N GLN A 282 -4.86 -31.59 5.18
CA GLN A 282 -6.12 -30.94 4.84
C GLN A 282 -7.06 -30.84 6.06
N ALA A 283 -7.22 -31.93 6.82
CA ALA A 283 -8.04 -31.93 8.03
C ALA A 283 -7.49 -30.95 9.09
N ARG A 284 -6.16 -30.93 9.26
CA ARG A 284 -5.46 -29.97 10.12
C ARG A 284 -5.71 -28.52 9.66
N PHE A 285 -5.56 -28.24 8.37
CA PHE A 285 -5.79 -26.90 7.81
C PHE A 285 -7.22 -26.44 8.01
N ALA A 286 -8.19 -27.31 7.74
CA ALA A 286 -9.61 -27.03 7.96
C ALA A 286 -9.94 -26.79 9.45
N GLY A 287 -9.22 -27.46 10.36
CA GLY A 287 -9.30 -27.23 11.81
C GLY A 287 -8.78 -25.85 12.20
N LEU A 288 -7.57 -25.50 11.73
CA LEU A 288 -6.92 -24.21 12.02
C LEU A 288 -7.73 -23.02 11.49
N LEU A 289 -8.29 -23.12 10.27
CA LEU A 289 -9.13 -22.06 9.69
C LEU A 289 -10.46 -21.85 10.43
N ARG A 290 -11.00 -22.89 11.09
CA ARG A 290 -12.22 -22.79 11.90
C ARG A 290 -11.94 -22.39 13.35
N ASP A 291 -10.69 -22.37 13.77
CA ASP A 291 -10.32 -22.01 15.14
C ASP A 291 -10.72 -20.55 15.45
N LYS A 292 -11.28 -20.32 16.65
CA LYS A 292 -11.68 -18.99 17.11
C LYS A 292 -10.55 -17.95 17.05
N ARG A 293 -9.28 -18.39 17.14
CA ARG A 293 -8.09 -17.54 17.03
C ARG A 293 -7.99 -16.87 15.66
N MET A 294 -8.52 -17.48 14.60
CA MET A 294 -8.60 -16.85 13.27
C MET A 294 -9.39 -15.54 13.26
N ARG A 295 -10.26 -15.26 14.25
CA ARG A 295 -10.95 -13.95 14.35
C ARG A 295 -10.00 -12.77 14.55
N GLN A 296 -8.78 -13.02 15.01
CA GLN A 296 -7.73 -12.01 15.17
C GLN A 296 -6.73 -11.98 14.01
N HIS A 297 -6.88 -12.88 13.04
CA HIS A 297 -5.95 -13.10 11.96
C HIS A 297 -6.65 -13.10 10.60
N ALA A 298 -5.89 -12.94 9.52
CA ALA A 298 -6.32 -13.34 8.19
C ALA A 298 -5.19 -14.17 7.57
N LEU A 299 -5.42 -14.83 6.44
CA LEU A 299 -4.38 -15.60 5.76
C LEU A 299 -4.22 -15.11 4.32
N VAL A 300 -2.98 -14.94 3.89
CA VAL A 300 -2.61 -14.69 2.50
C VAL A 300 -1.60 -15.75 2.08
N ALA A 301 -1.87 -16.44 0.98
CA ALA A 301 -0.93 -17.37 0.36
C ALA A 301 -0.58 -16.91 -1.06
N VAL A 302 0.71 -16.77 -1.34
CA VAL A 302 1.24 -16.35 -2.62
C VAL A 302 1.84 -17.55 -3.34
N PHE A 303 1.44 -17.78 -4.59
CA PHE A 303 1.95 -18.87 -5.42
C PHE A 303 2.67 -18.32 -6.65
N GLU A 304 3.99 -18.40 -6.61
CA GLU A 304 4.88 -18.21 -7.75
C GLU A 304 5.60 -19.52 -8.11
N GLY A 305 6.30 -19.54 -9.23
CA GLY A 305 7.05 -20.73 -9.67
C GLY A 305 7.13 -20.81 -11.19
N ASN A 306 7.98 -21.71 -11.69
CA ASN A 306 8.17 -21.89 -13.13
C ASN A 306 6.84 -22.21 -13.84
N ASP A 307 6.78 -21.91 -15.14
CA ASP A 307 5.68 -22.38 -15.97
C ASP A 307 5.66 -23.92 -15.96
N ALA A 308 4.45 -24.46 -15.87
CA ALA A 308 4.16 -25.87 -15.59
C ALA A 308 4.64 -26.46 -14.23
N ALA A 309 5.12 -25.66 -13.28
CA ALA A 309 5.51 -26.17 -11.94
C ALA A 309 4.35 -26.79 -11.13
N GLY A 310 3.11 -26.39 -11.41
CA GLY A 310 1.92 -27.03 -10.81
C GLY A 310 1.16 -26.18 -9.78
N LYS A 311 1.34 -24.85 -9.79
CA LYS A 311 0.67 -23.86 -8.91
C LYS A 311 -0.83 -24.13 -8.73
N GLY A 312 -1.61 -24.09 -9.82
CA GLY A 312 -3.06 -24.35 -9.77
C GLY A 312 -3.43 -25.73 -9.21
N GLY A 313 -2.56 -26.74 -9.36
CA GLY A 313 -2.76 -28.06 -8.76
C GLY A 313 -2.59 -28.05 -7.24
N ALA A 314 -1.63 -27.29 -6.72
CA ALA A 314 -1.42 -27.08 -5.28
C ALA A 314 -2.56 -26.25 -4.68
N ILE A 315 -2.91 -25.13 -5.30
CA ILE A 315 -4.04 -24.26 -4.91
C ILE A 315 -5.33 -25.08 -4.80
N ARG A 316 -5.63 -25.93 -5.79
CA ARG A 316 -6.83 -26.78 -5.77
C ARG A 316 -6.85 -27.77 -4.60
N ARG A 317 -5.69 -28.24 -4.13
CA ARG A 317 -5.62 -29.16 -2.97
C ARG A 317 -5.81 -28.43 -1.66
N VAL A 318 -5.31 -27.19 -1.57
CA VAL A 318 -5.61 -26.29 -0.44
C VAL A 318 -7.11 -25.96 -0.41
N ALA A 319 -7.67 -25.53 -1.54
CA ALA A 319 -9.08 -25.21 -1.68
C ALA A 319 -10.01 -26.39 -1.36
N ALA A 320 -9.62 -27.62 -1.73
CA ALA A 320 -10.40 -28.83 -1.44
C ALA A 320 -10.52 -29.16 0.06
N ALA A 321 -9.70 -28.55 0.93
CA ALA A 321 -9.81 -28.71 2.38
C ALA A 321 -10.91 -27.83 3.01
N LEU A 322 -11.45 -26.86 2.26
CA LEU A 322 -12.27 -25.77 2.79
C LEU A 322 -13.60 -25.62 2.05
N ASP A 323 -14.58 -25.02 2.72
CA ASP A 323 -15.78 -24.50 2.07
C ASP A 323 -15.42 -23.25 1.22
N PRO A 324 -15.94 -23.10 -0.01
CA PRO A 324 -15.65 -21.96 -0.88
C PRO A 324 -15.93 -20.58 -0.26
N ARG A 325 -16.79 -20.47 0.77
CA ARG A 325 -17.06 -19.20 1.47
C ARG A 325 -15.93 -18.76 2.41
N GLN A 326 -14.97 -19.65 2.66
CA GLN A 326 -13.83 -19.41 3.56
C GLN A 326 -12.63 -18.79 2.83
N TYR A 327 -12.55 -18.91 1.50
CA TYR A 327 -11.41 -18.44 0.73
C TYR A 327 -11.80 -17.64 -0.52
N SER A 328 -10.84 -16.87 -1.03
CA SER A 328 -10.87 -16.24 -2.34
C SER A 328 -9.61 -16.62 -3.10
N ILE A 329 -9.73 -16.95 -4.39
CA ILE A 329 -8.59 -17.18 -5.28
C ILE A 329 -8.54 -16.00 -6.26
N VAL A 330 -7.41 -15.33 -6.31
CA VAL A 330 -7.17 -14.16 -7.16
C VAL A 330 -6.08 -14.52 -8.17
N PRO A 331 -6.44 -14.91 -9.39
CA PRO A 331 -5.47 -15.09 -10.47
C PRO A 331 -5.01 -13.73 -10.96
N ILE A 332 -3.72 -13.42 -10.78
CA ILE A 332 -3.14 -12.14 -11.21
C ILE A 332 -2.68 -12.26 -12.67
N ALA A 333 -3.26 -11.40 -13.51
CA ALA A 333 -2.96 -11.30 -14.93
C ALA A 333 -2.42 -9.91 -15.28
N ALA A 334 -2.39 -9.60 -16.58
CA ALA A 334 -2.10 -8.26 -17.05
C ALA A 334 -3.06 -7.24 -16.41
N PRO A 335 -2.58 -6.02 -16.08
CA PRO A 335 -3.41 -4.96 -15.53
C PRO A 335 -4.73 -4.75 -16.27
N THR A 336 -5.82 -4.49 -15.57
CA THR A 336 -6.98 -3.81 -16.17
C THR A 336 -6.68 -2.32 -16.39
N GLU A 337 -7.54 -1.63 -17.13
CA GLU A 337 -7.41 -0.18 -17.33
C GLU A 337 -7.48 0.60 -16.01
N GLU A 338 -8.43 0.24 -15.14
CA GLU A 338 -8.56 0.80 -13.79
C GLU A 338 -7.26 0.59 -12.99
N GLU A 339 -6.68 -0.60 -13.05
CA GLU A 339 -5.45 -0.90 -12.32
C GLU A 339 -4.22 -0.17 -12.87
N ARG A 340 -4.17 0.17 -14.16
CA ARG A 340 -3.11 1.01 -14.75
C ARG A 340 -3.25 2.48 -14.38
N ALA A 341 -4.46 2.91 -14.06
CA ALA A 341 -4.76 4.26 -13.61
C ALA A 341 -4.34 4.50 -12.15
N HIS A 342 -3.89 3.46 -11.43
CA HIS A 342 -3.45 3.55 -10.03
C HIS A 342 -2.00 3.09 -9.85
N PRO A 343 -1.36 3.40 -8.70
CA PRO A 343 -0.06 2.86 -8.36
C PRO A 343 -0.07 1.33 -8.29
N TYR A 344 1.05 0.69 -8.61
CA TYR A 344 1.16 -0.77 -8.76
C TYR A 344 0.53 -1.60 -7.65
N MET A 345 0.83 -1.25 -6.39
CA MET A 345 0.36 -2.01 -5.22
C MET A 345 -1.16 -1.95 -5.02
N TRP A 346 -1.85 -0.96 -5.62
CA TRP A 346 -3.28 -0.75 -5.45
C TRP A 346 -4.12 -1.98 -5.81
N ARG A 347 -3.76 -2.66 -6.90
CA ARG A 347 -4.49 -3.86 -7.36
C ARG A 347 -4.37 -5.05 -6.41
N PHE A 348 -3.37 -5.07 -5.53
CA PHE A 348 -3.21 -6.15 -4.56
C PHE A 348 -3.87 -5.78 -3.23
N TRP A 349 -3.77 -4.51 -2.82
CA TRP A 349 -4.46 -3.99 -1.64
C TRP A 349 -5.97 -4.23 -1.70
N ARG A 350 -6.62 -4.07 -2.86
CA ARG A 350 -8.07 -4.34 -3.00
C ARG A 350 -8.48 -5.78 -2.68
N HIS A 351 -7.53 -6.73 -2.74
CA HIS A 351 -7.76 -8.16 -2.51
C HIS A 351 -7.28 -8.67 -1.15
N ILE A 352 -6.75 -7.78 -0.29
CA ILE A 352 -6.35 -8.16 1.06
C ILE A 352 -7.59 -8.61 1.86
N PRO A 353 -7.52 -9.81 2.48
CA PRO A 353 -8.66 -10.39 3.18
C PRO A 353 -8.98 -9.62 4.47
N ALA A 354 -10.28 -9.60 4.79
CA ALA A 354 -10.73 -9.26 6.13
C ALA A 354 -10.29 -10.34 7.14
N ARG A 355 -10.27 -10.01 8.44
CA ARG A 355 -10.03 -10.97 9.52
C ARG A 355 -10.98 -12.18 9.41
N GLY A 356 -10.46 -13.37 9.68
CA GLY A 356 -11.14 -14.66 9.53
C GLY A 356 -11.27 -15.15 8.09
N LYS A 357 -10.74 -14.44 7.09
CA LYS A 357 -10.76 -14.84 5.68
C LYS A 357 -9.38 -15.23 5.17
N PHE A 358 -9.38 -15.92 4.03
CA PHE A 358 -8.19 -16.42 3.35
C PHE A 358 -8.18 -15.99 1.87
N THR A 359 -7.09 -15.38 1.41
CA THR A 359 -6.87 -15.08 -0.01
C THR A 359 -5.66 -15.86 -0.54
N MET A 360 -5.83 -16.53 -1.69
CA MET A 360 -4.76 -17.17 -2.45
C MET A 360 -4.49 -16.36 -3.72
N PHE A 361 -3.26 -15.91 -3.90
CA PHE A 361 -2.79 -15.24 -5.11
C PHE A 361 -2.10 -16.27 -6.02
N ASP A 362 -2.67 -16.53 -7.20
CA ASP A 362 -2.00 -17.30 -8.28
C ASP A 362 -1.30 -16.29 -9.20
N ARG A 363 0.03 -16.18 -9.06
CA ARG A 363 0.81 -14.98 -9.35
C ARG A 363 0.44 -13.80 -8.44
N SER A 364 1.30 -12.80 -8.33
CA SER A 364 1.20 -11.77 -7.29
C SER A 364 1.94 -10.47 -7.63
N TRP A 365 2.11 -9.60 -6.63
CA TRP A 365 2.96 -8.41 -6.70
C TRP A 365 4.44 -8.71 -7.02
N TYR A 366 4.88 -9.96 -6.86
CA TYR A 366 6.21 -10.37 -7.29
C TYR A 366 6.38 -10.36 -8.81
N GLY A 367 5.29 -10.26 -9.59
CA GLY A 367 5.35 -10.08 -11.04
C GLY A 367 6.27 -8.95 -11.48
N ARG A 368 6.36 -7.85 -10.72
CA ARG A 368 7.24 -6.71 -11.01
C ARG A 368 8.73 -7.08 -11.02
N VAL A 369 9.16 -7.91 -10.07
CA VAL A 369 10.56 -8.35 -9.93
C VAL A 369 10.85 -9.65 -10.68
N LEU A 370 9.83 -10.24 -11.31
CA LEU A 370 9.89 -11.45 -12.12
C LEU A 370 9.60 -11.11 -13.59
N VAL A 371 8.36 -11.33 -14.06
CA VAL A 371 8.00 -11.18 -15.48
C VAL A 371 8.19 -9.77 -16.00
N GLU A 372 7.84 -8.71 -15.24
CA GLU A 372 8.04 -7.34 -15.73
C GLU A 372 9.52 -6.97 -15.86
N ARG A 373 10.36 -7.51 -14.97
CA ARG A 373 11.83 -7.37 -15.03
C ARG A 373 12.42 -8.09 -16.24
N VAL A 374 12.00 -9.35 -16.49
CA VAL A 374 12.56 -10.19 -17.56
C VAL A 374 12.05 -9.78 -18.94
N GLU A 375 10.80 -9.33 -19.05
CA GLU A 375 10.19 -8.85 -20.30
C GLU A 375 10.38 -7.35 -20.55
N GLY A 376 10.84 -6.58 -19.54
CA GLY A 376 11.05 -5.14 -19.67
C GLY A 376 9.76 -4.32 -19.68
N PHE A 377 8.71 -4.78 -18.99
CA PHE A 377 7.44 -4.05 -18.86
C PHE A 377 7.50 -2.88 -17.86
N CYS A 378 8.55 -2.82 -17.04
CA CYS A 378 8.83 -1.71 -16.16
C CYS A 378 10.30 -1.28 -16.29
N SER A 379 10.63 -0.07 -15.84
CA SER A 379 12.00 0.40 -15.89
C SER A 379 12.86 -0.32 -14.84
N GLN A 380 14.18 -0.25 -15.01
CA GLN A 380 15.11 -0.81 -14.03
C GLN A 380 14.91 -0.21 -12.63
N ALA A 381 14.64 1.10 -12.57
CA ALA A 381 14.35 1.81 -11.33
C ALA A 381 13.12 1.24 -10.63
N ASP A 382 12.07 0.89 -11.37
CA ASP A 382 10.80 0.41 -10.82
C ASP A 382 10.93 -0.95 -10.13
N TRP A 383 11.55 -1.94 -10.78
CA TRP A 383 11.72 -3.24 -10.14
C TRP A 383 12.79 -3.22 -9.04
N LEU A 384 13.79 -2.33 -9.12
CA LEU A 384 14.80 -2.20 -8.08
C LEU A 384 14.23 -1.66 -6.76
N ARG A 385 13.34 -0.66 -6.81
CA ARG A 385 12.66 -0.16 -5.60
C ARG A 385 11.57 -1.10 -5.09
N ALA A 386 10.97 -1.88 -5.98
CA ALA A 386 9.86 -2.78 -5.65
C ALA A 386 10.18 -3.79 -4.54
N TYR A 387 11.44 -4.25 -4.39
CA TYR A 387 11.81 -5.15 -3.29
C TYR A 387 11.52 -4.54 -1.92
N GLY A 388 11.90 -3.27 -1.71
CA GLY A 388 11.64 -2.56 -0.46
C GLY A 388 10.15 -2.28 -0.27
N GLU A 389 9.46 -1.88 -1.33
CA GLU A 389 8.01 -1.60 -1.30
C GLU A 389 7.19 -2.87 -0.99
N ILE A 390 7.61 -4.02 -1.52
CA ILE A 390 7.02 -5.33 -1.21
C ILE A 390 7.22 -5.68 0.25
N ASN A 391 8.42 -5.48 0.79
CA ASN A 391 8.70 -5.74 2.20
C ASN A 391 7.86 -4.83 3.11
N ASP A 392 7.75 -3.54 2.77
CA ASP A 392 6.89 -2.59 3.49
C ASP A 392 5.41 -2.97 3.44
N PHE A 393 4.95 -3.46 2.28
CA PHE A 393 3.58 -3.95 2.12
C PHE A 393 3.31 -5.18 2.99
N GLU A 394 4.22 -6.17 2.95
CA GLU A 394 4.10 -7.41 3.73
C GLU A 394 4.21 -7.15 5.23
N GLU A 395 5.09 -6.23 5.66
CA GLU A 395 5.17 -5.77 7.04
C GLU A 395 3.85 -5.13 7.49
N GLN A 396 3.27 -4.23 6.70
CA GLN A 396 2.01 -3.55 7.04
C GLN A 396 0.84 -4.52 7.26
N ILE A 397 0.69 -5.52 6.39
CA ILE A 397 -0.39 -6.51 6.54
C ILE A 397 -0.09 -7.48 7.69
N ALA A 398 1.18 -7.86 7.91
CA ALA A 398 1.57 -8.72 9.02
C ALA A 398 1.37 -8.06 10.39
N ASP A 399 1.69 -6.77 10.51
CA ASP A 399 1.45 -5.94 11.69
C ASP A 399 -0.04 -5.88 12.06
N ALA A 400 -0.93 -5.96 11.06
CA ALA A 400 -2.37 -5.99 11.24
C ALA A 400 -2.95 -7.37 11.58
N GLY A 401 -2.09 -8.40 11.65
CA GLY A 401 -2.45 -9.77 12.00
C GLY A 401 -2.66 -10.70 10.81
N VAL A 402 -2.36 -10.28 9.58
CA VAL A 402 -2.40 -11.16 8.40
C VAL A 402 -1.19 -12.10 8.42
N VAL A 403 -1.43 -13.40 8.33
CA VAL A 403 -0.39 -14.41 8.15
C VAL A 403 -0.07 -14.49 6.66
N VAL A 404 1.18 -14.22 6.28
CA VAL A 404 1.62 -14.21 4.89
C VAL A 404 2.51 -15.43 4.64
N VAL A 405 2.13 -16.25 3.66
CA VAL A 405 2.90 -17.45 3.27
C VAL A 405 3.19 -17.38 1.78
N LYS A 406 4.46 -17.53 1.39
CA LYS A 406 4.93 -17.35 0.01
C LYS A 406 5.59 -18.61 -0.50
N PHE A 407 5.17 -19.06 -1.68
CA PHE A 407 5.66 -20.28 -2.31
C PHE A 407 6.28 -19.98 -3.65
N TRP A 408 7.52 -20.43 -3.85
CA TRP A 408 8.11 -20.58 -5.17
C TRP A 408 8.15 -22.08 -5.50
N LEU A 409 7.33 -22.53 -6.45
CA LEU A 409 7.34 -23.91 -6.92
C LEU A 409 8.43 -24.05 -7.99
N ALA A 410 9.55 -24.67 -7.62
CA ALA A 410 10.69 -24.90 -8.49
C ALA A 410 10.54 -26.24 -9.22
N ILE A 411 10.86 -26.28 -10.51
CA ILE A 411 11.13 -27.51 -11.27
C ILE A 411 12.44 -27.33 -12.04
N ASP A 412 13.04 -28.42 -12.50
CA ASP A 412 14.19 -28.35 -13.41
C ASP A 412 13.76 -28.13 -14.88
N LYS A 413 14.74 -27.82 -15.74
CA LYS A 413 14.50 -27.52 -17.17
C LYS A 413 13.91 -28.74 -17.88
N GLU A 414 14.32 -29.95 -17.47
CA GLU A 414 13.95 -31.22 -18.08
C GLU A 414 12.49 -31.57 -17.76
N THR A 415 12.11 -31.53 -16.48
CA THR A 415 10.73 -31.74 -16.01
C THR A 415 9.77 -30.72 -16.62
N GLN A 416 10.21 -29.48 -16.82
CA GLN A 416 9.38 -28.49 -17.51
C GLN A 416 9.09 -28.93 -18.96
N LEU A 417 10.10 -29.39 -19.70
CA LEU A 417 9.95 -29.84 -21.08
C LEU A 417 9.03 -31.06 -21.18
N GLU A 418 9.24 -32.06 -20.32
CA GLU A 418 8.38 -33.25 -20.24
C GLU A 418 6.92 -32.86 -20.00
N ARG A 419 6.68 -31.92 -19.08
CA ARG A 419 5.32 -31.43 -18.78
C ARG A 419 4.74 -30.58 -19.91
N PHE A 420 5.56 -29.94 -20.72
CA PHE A 420 5.09 -29.21 -21.90
C PHE A 420 4.60 -30.19 -22.97
N GLN A 421 5.42 -31.19 -23.28
CA GLN A 421 5.08 -32.27 -24.21
C GLN A 421 3.82 -33.03 -23.76
N GLU A 422 3.73 -33.41 -22.47
CA GLU A 422 2.54 -34.08 -21.91
C GLU A 422 1.25 -33.24 -22.08
N ARG A 423 1.35 -31.91 -22.02
CA ARG A 423 0.19 -31.01 -22.18
C ARG A 423 -0.23 -30.85 -23.64
N GLU A 424 0.71 -30.88 -24.57
CA GLU A 424 0.43 -30.86 -26.01
C GLU A 424 -0.26 -32.15 -26.46
N GLU A 425 0.08 -33.29 -25.86
CA GLU A 425 -0.57 -34.56 -26.17
C GLU A 425 -2.01 -34.63 -25.65
N ILE A 426 -2.27 -34.15 -24.43
CA ILE A 426 -3.57 -34.32 -23.76
C ILE A 426 -4.59 -33.28 -24.23
N PRO A 427 -5.72 -33.69 -24.87
CA PRO A 427 -6.66 -32.78 -25.54
C PRO A 427 -7.18 -31.62 -24.67
N PHE A 428 -7.51 -31.89 -23.39
CA PHE A 428 -8.03 -30.88 -22.46
C PHE A 428 -6.92 -30.10 -21.72
N LYS A 429 -5.64 -30.33 -22.01
CA LYS A 429 -4.51 -29.56 -21.46
C LYS A 429 -3.82 -28.70 -22.50
N ARG A 430 -4.06 -28.93 -23.79
CA ARG A 430 -3.46 -28.19 -24.92
C ARG A 430 -3.57 -26.67 -24.78
N PHE A 431 -4.73 -26.17 -24.32
CA PHE A 431 -4.95 -24.74 -24.13
C PHE A 431 -4.06 -24.09 -23.06
N LYS A 432 -3.32 -24.88 -22.26
CA LYS A 432 -2.43 -24.40 -21.18
C LYS A 432 -0.98 -24.20 -21.63
N ILE A 433 -0.69 -24.38 -22.91
CA ILE A 433 0.61 -24.09 -23.51
C ILE A 433 0.37 -23.04 -24.59
N THR A 434 1.14 -21.97 -24.52
CA THR A 434 1.10 -20.82 -25.42
C THR A 434 2.50 -20.56 -25.98
N GLU A 435 2.61 -19.79 -27.06
CA GLU A 435 3.91 -19.36 -27.58
C GLU A 435 4.74 -18.60 -26.53
N ASP A 436 4.08 -17.87 -25.63
CA ASP A 436 4.71 -17.19 -24.52
C ASP A 436 5.40 -18.17 -23.55
N ASP A 437 4.83 -19.36 -23.32
CA ASP A 437 5.44 -20.37 -22.43
C ASP A 437 6.79 -20.86 -22.99
N TRP A 438 6.89 -21.04 -24.31
CA TRP A 438 8.14 -21.40 -25.00
C TRP A 438 9.15 -20.25 -24.96
N ARG A 439 8.71 -19.01 -25.20
CA ARG A 439 9.57 -17.82 -25.07
C ARG A 439 10.12 -17.64 -23.64
N ASN A 440 9.29 -17.88 -22.62
CA ASN A 440 9.72 -17.79 -21.23
C ASN A 440 10.75 -18.86 -20.88
N ARG A 441 10.63 -20.05 -21.48
CA ARG A 441 11.61 -21.14 -21.31
C ARG A 441 12.99 -20.75 -21.84
N ASP A 442 13.06 -20.08 -22.99
CA ASP A 442 14.33 -19.60 -23.55
C ASP A 442 15.03 -18.59 -22.62
N LYS A 443 14.26 -17.89 -21.77
CA LYS A 443 14.75 -16.95 -20.76
C LYS A 443 14.95 -17.58 -19.37
N TRP A 444 15.10 -18.90 -19.28
CA TRP A 444 15.23 -19.60 -17.99
C TRP A 444 16.27 -18.99 -17.05
N ASP A 445 17.46 -18.69 -17.56
CA ASP A 445 18.56 -18.21 -16.72
C ASP A 445 18.30 -16.79 -16.20
N ALA A 446 17.56 -15.97 -16.97
CA ALA A 446 17.09 -14.65 -16.51
C ALA A 446 16.06 -14.79 -15.37
N TYR A 447 15.14 -15.75 -15.47
CA TYR A 447 14.21 -16.06 -14.37
C TYR A 447 14.94 -16.64 -13.15
N ARG A 448 15.92 -17.53 -13.34
CA ARG A 448 16.77 -18.07 -12.26
C ARG A 448 17.43 -16.93 -11.48
N ALA A 449 18.03 -15.96 -12.17
CA ALA A 449 18.62 -14.78 -11.54
C ALA A 449 17.57 -13.92 -10.80
N ALA A 450 16.44 -13.62 -11.46
CA ALA A 450 15.37 -12.80 -10.86
C ALA A 450 14.78 -13.42 -9.59
N VAL A 451 14.62 -14.75 -9.55
CA VAL A 451 14.11 -15.49 -8.40
C VAL A 451 15.10 -15.48 -7.23
N CYS A 452 16.39 -15.64 -7.50
CA CYS A 452 17.42 -15.53 -6.45
C CYS A 452 17.39 -14.15 -5.81
N ASP A 453 17.40 -13.08 -6.63
CA ASP A 453 17.32 -11.71 -6.14
C ASP A 453 16.02 -11.45 -5.36
N MET A 454 14.91 -12.00 -5.82
CA MET A 454 13.62 -11.93 -5.12
C MET A 454 13.71 -12.57 -3.74
N VAL A 455 14.22 -13.79 -3.64
CA VAL A 455 14.31 -14.50 -2.36
C VAL A 455 15.29 -13.79 -1.42
N ASP A 456 16.47 -13.40 -1.89
CA ASP A 456 17.48 -12.72 -1.09
C ASP A 456 16.98 -11.40 -0.50
N ARG A 457 16.18 -10.65 -1.27
CA ARG A 457 15.73 -9.30 -0.88
C ARG A 457 14.38 -9.28 -0.18
N THR A 458 13.60 -10.35 -0.25
CA THR A 458 12.23 -10.37 0.29
C THR A 458 11.89 -11.59 1.14
N SER A 459 12.79 -12.54 1.32
CA SER A 459 12.64 -13.61 2.32
C SER A 459 13.00 -13.07 3.71
N THR A 460 12.10 -12.28 4.28
CA THR A 460 12.30 -11.64 5.59
C THR A 460 11.91 -12.58 6.73
N GLU A 461 12.28 -12.21 7.97
CA GLU A 461 11.80 -12.91 9.18
C GLU A 461 10.26 -12.86 9.29
N ILE A 462 9.64 -11.76 8.83
CA ILE A 462 8.20 -11.53 8.90
C ILE A 462 7.46 -12.42 7.90
N SER A 463 7.99 -12.54 6.69
CA SER A 463 7.38 -13.22 5.55
C SER A 463 8.46 -14.00 4.76
N PRO A 464 8.87 -15.20 5.24
CA PRO A 464 9.89 -15.99 4.56
C PRO A 464 9.36 -16.58 3.25
N TRP A 465 10.25 -16.77 2.29
CA TRP A 465 9.97 -17.56 1.09
C TRP A 465 10.10 -19.05 1.37
N THR A 466 9.12 -19.83 0.90
CA THR A 466 9.20 -21.29 0.89
C THR A 466 9.48 -21.76 -0.53
N LEU A 467 10.70 -22.27 -0.75
CA LEU A 467 11.04 -22.96 -1.99
C LEU A 467 10.48 -24.39 -1.94
N VAL A 468 9.66 -24.74 -2.90
CA VAL A 468 8.98 -26.04 -2.99
C VAL A 468 9.58 -26.82 -4.15
N GLU A 469 10.20 -27.96 -3.85
CA GLU A 469 10.76 -28.88 -4.85
C GLU A 469 9.60 -29.56 -5.59
N ALA A 470 9.22 -29.02 -6.75
CA ALA A 470 7.94 -29.33 -7.39
C ALA A 470 8.03 -30.33 -8.56
N ASN A 471 9.17 -31.02 -8.72
CA ASN A 471 9.34 -32.10 -9.70
C ASN A 471 8.30 -33.20 -9.45
N ASP A 472 8.18 -33.68 -8.21
CA ASP A 472 7.04 -34.50 -7.80
C ASP A 472 5.87 -33.64 -7.33
N LYS A 473 4.75 -33.74 -8.05
CA LYS A 473 3.53 -33.00 -7.73
C LYS A 473 2.94 -33.41 -6.38
N ARG A 474 3.15 -34.65 -5.93
CA ARG A 474 2.59 -35.16 -4.66
C ARG A 474 3.28 -34.53 -3.46
N TRP A 475 4.62 -34.61 -3.43
CA TRP A 475 5.46 -33.93 -2.45
C TRP A 475 5.13 -32.44 -2.34
N ALA A 476 5.11 -31.71 -3.46
CA ALA A 476 4.86 -30.28 -3.48
C ALA A 476 3.52 -29.88 -2.83
N ARG A 477 2.45 -30.63 -3.09
CA ARG A 477 1.11 -30.34 -2.55
C ARG A 477 1.07 -30.51 -1.03
N VAL A 478 1.70 -31.56 -0.51
CA VAL A 478 1.76 -31.82 0.93
C VAL A 478 2.63 -30.77 1.63
N LYS A 479 3.80 -30.43 1.05
CA LYS A 479 4.68 -29.38 1.57
C LYS A 479 3.95 -28.04 1.70
N VAL A 480 3.21 -27.62 0.66
CA VAL A 480 2.39 -26.40 0.67
C VAL A 480 1.41 -26.38 1.85
N LEU A 481 0.59 -27.44 2.00
CA LEU A 481 -0.39 -27.53 3.09
C LEU A 481 0.28 -27.51 4.47
N ARG A 482 1.36 -28.28 4.63
CA ARG A 482 2.12 -28.34 5.88
C ARG A 482 2.68 -26.98 6.27
N THR A 483 3.25 -26.23 5.32
CA THR A 483 3.77 -24.88 5.57
C THR A 483 2.65 -23.90 5.97
N LEU A 484 1.49 -23.96 5.32
CA LEU A 484 0.33 -23.15 5.72
C LEU A 484 -0.09 -23.46 7.17
N ASN A 485 -0.16 -24.74 7.52
CA ASN A 485 -0.51 -25.19 8.88
C ASN A 485 0.48 -24.67 9.92
N GLN A 486 1.78 -24.83 9.66
CA GLN A 486 2.85 -24.37 10.55
C GLN A 486 2.84 -22.85 10.75
N ALA A 487 2.62 -22.08 9.67
CA ALA A 487 2.56 -20.62 9.75
C ALA A 487 1.39 -20.13 10.63
N LEU A 488 0.20 -20.75 10.49
CA LEU A 488 -0.96 -20.42 11.32
C LEU A 488 -0.74 -20.77 12.79
N GLU A 489 -0.18 -21.95 13.08
CA GLU A 489 0.13 -22.36 14.44
C GLU A 489 1.13 -21.41 15.11
N ALA A 490 2.22 -21.07 14.40
CA ALA A 490 3.20 -20.10 14.87
C ALA A 490 2.58 -18.72 15.16
N ALA A 491 1.67 -18.25 14.28
CA ALA A 491 0.94 -17.01 14.49
C ALA A 491 0.06 -17.07 15.75
N PHE A 492 -0.68 -18.16 15.94
CA PHE A 492 -1.53 -18.36 17.11
C PHE A 492 -0.72 -18.40 18.42
N GLU A 493 0.43 -19.06 18.41
CA GLU A 493 1.33 -19.09 19.57
C GLU A 493 1.90 -17.71 19.89
N ARG A 494 2.32 -16.95 18.87
CA ARG A 494 2.84 -15.58 19.04
C ARG A 494 1.80 -14.68 19.69
N THR A 495 0.56 -14.72 19.21
CA THR A 495 -0.55 -13.93 19.78
C THR A 495 -0.86 -14.35 21.22
N ALA A 496 -0.86 -15.67 21.51
CA ALA A 496 -1.07 -16.16 22.87
C ALA A 496 0.04 -15.70 23.84
N LYS A 497 1.31 -15.72 23.41
CA LYS A 497 2.45 -15.23 24.21
C LYS A 497 2.34 -13.72 24.48
N GLN A 498 1.98 -12.91 23.47
CA GLN A 498 1.77 -11.47 23.63
C GLN A 498 0.62 -11.15 24.58
N ALA A 499 -0.50 -11.88 24.49
CA ALA A 499 -1.64 -11.70 25.39
C ALA A 499 -1.29 -12.01 26.85
N ARG A 500 -0.43 -13.02 27.11
CA ARG A 500 0.08 -13.32 28.47
C ARG A 500 1.01 -12.22 29.00
N LYS A 501 1.87 -11.66 28.15
CA LYS A 501 2.78 -10.55 28.51
C LYS A 501 2.05 -9.26 28.87
N LYS A 502 0.89 -8.97 28.25
CA LYS A 502 0.08 -7.77 28.58
C LYS A 502 -0.73 -7.89 29.87
N LYS A 503 -0.92 -9.11 30.39
CA LYS A 503 -1.68 -9.39 31.63
C LYS A 503 -0.79 -9.45 32.88
N ARG A 504 0.53 -9.53 32.70
CA ARG A 504 1.54 -9.36 33.74
C ARG A 504 2.02 -7.92 33.70
#